data_AF-A0AAV2Z8Z4-F1
#
_entry.id   AF-A0AAV2Z8Z4-F1
#
_cell.length_a   1.000
_cell.length_b   1.000
_cell.length_c   1.000
_cell.angle_alpha   90.00
_cell.angle_beta   90.00
_cell.angle_gamma   90.00
#
_symmetry.space_group_name_H-M   'P 1'
#
loop_
_entity.id
_entity.type
_entity.pdbx_description
1 polymer ?
#
loop_
_entity_poly.entity_id
_entity_poly.type
_entity_poly.pdbx_seq_one_letter_code
_entity_poly.pdbx_strand_id
1 'polypeptide(L)'
;MVLRMLEMMKYQMRTQQQQLIDRLQARPVAPALVPHDTIRQLDGTKLPTYLGGISESFELYIAQVAQYFDARGFAWRDPTLFRRTIAILVGTLKHAAAQ
;
A
#
# COMPACT_ATOMS: atom_id res chain seq x y z
N MET A 1 -20.17 -51.17 -5.30
CA MET A 1 -20.60 -50.34 -4.15
C MET A 1 -19.59 -49.24 -3.81
N VAL A 2 -18.28 -49.55 -3.77
CA VAL A 2 -17.18 -48.59 -3.46
C VAL A 2 -17.10 -47.37 -4.40
N LEU A 3 -17.39 -47.55 -5.70
CA LEU A 3 -17.30 -46.46 -6.69
C LEU A 3 -18.28 -45.31 -6.42
N ARG A 4 -19.50 -45.60 -5.93
CA ARG A 4 -20.48 -44.56 -5.55
C ARG A 4 -20.05 -43.78 -4.32
N MET A 5 -19.35 -44.42 -3.39
CA MET A 5 -18.85 -43.78 -2.17
C MET A 5 -17.74 -42.78 -2.49
N LEU A 6 -16.83 -43.12 -3.42
CA LEU A 6 -15.80 -42.21 -3.92
C LEU A 6 -16.40 -40.99 -4.62
N GLU A 7 -17.43 -41.17 -5.45
CA GLU A 7 -18.10 -40.05 -6.11
C GLU A 7 -18.85 -39.16 -5.11
N MET A 8 -19.52 -39.74 -4.11
CA MET A 8 -20.13 -38.97 -3.02
C MET A 8 -19.07 -38.20 -2.20
N MET A 9 -17.91 -38.80 -1.94
CA MET A 9 -16.84 -38.16 -1.17
C MET A 9 -16.20 -37.00 -1.96
N LYS A 10 -15.99 -37.17 -3.27
CA LYS A 10 -15.55 -36.07 -4.15
C LYS A 10 -16.58 -34.94 -4.23
N TYR A 11 -17.86 -35.28 -4.27
CA TYR A 11 -18.94 -34.31 -4.27
C TYR A 11 -18.96 -33.52 -2.96
N GLN A 12 -18.91 -34.21 -1.81
CA GLN A 12 -18.83 -33.58 -0.49
C GLN A 12 -17.59 -32.69 -0.34
N MET A 13 -16.43 -33.16 -0.82
CA MET A 13 -15.19 -32.39 -0.75
C MET A 13 -15.27 -31.12 -1.61
N ARG A 14 -15.86 -31.20 -2.81
CA ARG A 14 -16.12 -30.02 -3.65
C ARG A 14 -17.08 -29.04 -3.00
N THR A 15 -18.17 -29.52 -2.41
CA THR A 15 -19.14 -28.68 -1.70
C THR A 15 -18.49 -27.98 -0.51
N GLN A 16 -17.65 -28.69 0.24
CA GLN A 16 -16.90 -28.12 1.36
C GLN A 16 -15.91 -27.04 0.90
N GLN A 17 -15.19 -27.28 -0.21
CA GLN A 17 -14.31 -26.27 -0.81
C GLN A 17 -15.10 -25.05 -1.28
N GLN A 18 -16.25 -25.24 -1.90
CA GLN A 18 -17.09 -24.14 -2.37
C GLN A 18 -17.59 -23.28 -1.21
N GLN A 19 -18.02 -23.91 -0.11
CA GLN A 19 -18.44 -23.21 1.10
C GLN A 19 -17.30 -22.39 1.74
N LEU A 20 -16.05 -22.87 1.65
CA LEU A 20 -14.90 -22.12 2.12
C LEU A 20 -14.61 -20.91 1.22
N ILE A 21 -14.70 -21.07 -0.10
CA ILE A 21 -14.54 -19.96 -1.05
C ILE A 21 -15.62 -18.91 -0.83
N ASP A 22 -16.89 -19.33 -0.70
CA ASP A 22 -18.00 -18.42 -0.46
C ASP A 22 -17.83 -17.67 0.87
N ARG A 23 -17.26 -18.30 1.91
CA ARG A 23 -16.93 -17.61 3.19
C ARG A 23 -15.79 -16.60 3.05
N LEU A 24 -14.80 -16.87 2.20
CA LEU A 24 -13.71 -15.94 1.94
C LEU A 24 -14.19 -14.75 1.11
N GLN A 25 -15.12 -14.97 0.18
CA GLN A 25 -15.74 -13.94 -0.65
C GLN A 25 -16.81 -13.13 0.11
N ALA A 26 -17.57 -13.78 0.99
CA ALA A 26 -18.58 -13.15 1.84
C ALA A 26 -18.01 -12.56 3.13
N ARG A 27 -16.68 -12.60 3.33
CA ARG A 27 -16.04 -11.78 4.36
C ARG A 27 -16.40 -10.34 3.99
N PRO A 28 -17.24 -9.63 4.76
CA PRO A 28 -17.38 -8.20 4.52
C PRO A 28 -15.96 -7.68 4.60
N VAL A 29 -15.52 -6.98 3.55
CA VAL A 29 -14.42 -6.05 3.68
C VAL A 29 -14.90 -5.14 4.80
N ALA A 30 -14.49 -5.47 6.03
CA ALA A 30 -14.75 -4.60 7.17
C ALA A 30 -14.34 -3.23 6.66
N PRO A 31 -15.22 -2.22 6.66
CA PRO A 31 -14.81 -0.88 6.27
C PRO A 31 -13.59 -0.64 7.12
N ALA A 32 -12.46 -0.59 6.45
CA ALA A 32 -11.19 -0.52 7.11
C ALA A 32 -11.31 0.79 7.89
N LEU A 33 -11.47 0.71 9.20
CA LEU A 33 -11.16 1.79 10.12
C LEU A 33 -9.64 1.93 10.04
N VAL A 34 -9.17 2.33 8.86
CA VAL A 34 -7.84 2.79 8.58
C VAL A 34 -8.06 4.29 8.37
N PRO A 35 -7.64 5.10 9.35
CA PRO A 35 -7.72 6.54 9.23
C PRO A 35 -7.06 6.97 7.91
N HIS A 36 -7.86 7.66 7.08
CA HIS A 36 -7.48 8.60 6.02
C HIS A 36 -6.04 8.44 5.47
N ASP A 37 -5.89 7.84 4.28
CA ASP A 37 -4.84 8.12 3.26
C ASP A 37 -4.42 6.89 2.42
N THR A 38 -5.21 5.81 2.36
CA THR A 38 -4.88 4.69 1.46
C THR A 38 -5.54 4.86 0.08
N ILE A 39 -4.69 4.95 -0.95
CA ILE A 39 -5.00 5.25 -2.36
C ILE A 39 -5.17 6.75 -2.64
N ARG A 40 -4.15 7.55 -2.32
CA ARG A 40 -3.86 8.68 -3.21
C ARG A 40 -3.38 8.11 -4.53
N GLN A 41 -4.17 8.31 -5.58
CA GLN A 41 -3.64 8.50 -6.93
C GLN A 41 -2.37 9.37 -6.82
N LEU A 42 -1.39 9.13 -7.69
CA LEU A 42 -0.13 9.89 -7.76
C LEU A 42 -0.41 11.37 -8.08
N ASP A 43 -0.97 12.09 -7.12
CA ASP A 43 -1.21 13.51 -7.13
C ASP A 43 0.16 14.13 -6.87
N GLY A 44 0.93 14.32 -7.95
CA GLY A 44 2.22 15.03 -7.93
C GLY A 44 2.13 16.48 -7.41
N THR A 45 0.96 16.90 -6.92
CA THR A 45 0.65 18.22 -6.40
C THR A 45 0.94 18.37 -4.90
N LYS A 46 0.91 17.29 -4.11
CA LYS A 46 1.14 17.33 -2.65
C LYS A 46 2.40 16.57 -2.25
N LEU A 47 3.17 17.20 -1.38
CA LEU A 47 4.39 16.67 -0.81
C LEU A 47 4.06 15.43 0.06
N PRO A 48 4.66 14.25 -0.23
CA PRO A 48 4.40 13.03 0.52
C PRO A 48 5.04 13.10 1.91
N THR A 49 4.53 12.31 2.85
CA THR A 49 5.01 12.23 4.25
C THR A 49 5.41 10.80 4.56
N TYR A 50 6.46 10.60 5.33
CA TYR A 50 6.95 9.28 5.74
C TYR A 50 7.00 9.19 7.27
N LEU A 51 6.27 8.23 7.84
CA LEU A 51 6.14 8.06 9.29
C LEU A 51 7.19 7.09 9.87
N GLY A 52 7.76 6.23 9.02
CA GLY A 52 8.71 5.18 9.42
C GLY A 52 8.04 3.90 9.91
N GLY A 53 6.79 3.65 9.49
CA GLY A 53 6.05 2.44 9.84
C GLY A 53 6.50 1.22 9.03
N ILE A 54 6.39 0.02 9.62
CA ILE A 54 6.74 -1.26 8.96
C ILE A 54 5.85 -1.52 7.72
N SER A 55 4.64 -0.96 7.70
CA SER A 55 3.71 -1.03 6.56
C SER A 55 4.01 -0.03 5.45
N GLU A 56 4.95 0.91 5.65
CA GLU A 56 5.31 1.92 4.65
C GLU A 56 6.55 1.48 3.85
N SER A 57 6.50 1.69 2.53
CA SER A 57 7.66 1.48 1.66
C SER A 57 8.45 2.78 1.50
N PHE A 58 9.71 2.75 1.92
CA PHE A 58 10.63 3.87 1.73
C PHE A 58 10.89 4.15 0.23
N GLU A 59 11.02 3.10 -0.59
CA GLU A 59 11.22 3.24 -2.04
C GLU A 59 10.04 3.97 -2.70
N LEU A 60 8.82 3.62 -2.29
CA LEU A 60 7.60 4.25 -2.80
C LEU A 60 7.50 5.72 -2.37
N TYR A 61 7.91 6.03 -1.13
CA TYR A 61 8.02 7.42 -0.66
C TYR A 61 9.00 8.24 -1.50
N ILE A 62 10.20 7.72 -1.79
CA ILE A 62 11.19 8.41 -2.62
C ILE A 62 10.66 8.64 -4.05
N ALA A 63 10.00 7.64 -4.64
CA ALA A 63 9.39 7.76 -5.95
C ALA A 63 8.32 8.88 -5.99
N GLN A 64 7.50 8.99 -4.94
CA GLN A 64 6.51 10.06 -4.82
C GLN A 64 7.14 11.44 -4.63
N VAL A 65 8.24 11.55 -3.87
CA VAL A 65 8.96 12.82 -3.72
C VAL A 65 9.54 13.27 -5.05
N ALA A 66 10.16 12.36 -5.81
CA ALA A 66 10.70 12.66 -7.13
C ALA A 66 9.61 13.21 -8.06
N GLN A 67 8.45 12.54 -8.12
CA GLN A 67 7.32 12.99 -8.91
C GLN A 67 6.79 14.37 -8.47
N TYR A 68 6.74 14.64 -7.16
CA TYR A 68 6.34 15.95 -6.65
C TYR A 68 7.28 17.07 -7.13
N PHE A 69 8.59 16.84 -7.06
CA PHE A 69 9.56 17.85 -7.52
C PHE A 69 9.53 18.03 -9.03
N ASP A 70 9.41 16.95 -9.79
CA ASP A 70 9.31 17.00 -11.25
C ASP A 70 8.03 17.76 -11.67
N ALA A 71 6.89 17.49 -11.03
CA ALA A 71 5.62 18.19 -11.29
C ALA A 71 5.67 19.69 -10.91
N ARG A 72 6.47 20.06 -9.91
CA ARG A 72 6.69 21.46 -9.49
C ARG A 72 7.76 22.18 -10.34
N GLY A 73 8.39 21.49 -11.29
CA GLY A 73 9.53 22.04 -12.05
C GLY A 73 10.73 22.37 -11.17
N PHE A 74 10.86 21.72 -10.01
CA PHE A 74 11.95 21.96 -9.06
C PHE A 74 13.14 21.08 -9.43
N ALA A 75 14.30 21.70 -9.71
CA ALA A 75 15.53 21.00 -10.08
C ALA A 75 16.18 20.31 -8.87
N TRP A 76 15.52 19.32 -8.28
CA TRP A 76 15.96 18.64 -7.06
C TRP A 76 17.27 17.86 -7.21
N ARG A 77 17.69 17.58 -8.44
CA ARG A 77 18.98 16.96 -8.78
C ARG A 77 20.12 17.98 -8.94
N ASP A 78 19.82 19.27 -8.89
CA ASP A 78 20.84 20.32 -8.93
C ASP A 78 21.63 20.34 -7.60
N PRO A 79 22.95 20.12 -7.62
CA PRO A 79 23.79 20.15 -6.42
C PRO A 79 23.74 21.48 -5.67
N THR A 80 23.49 22.59 -6.36
CA THR A 80 23.39 23.93 -5.75
C THR A 80 22.15 24.07 -4.87
N LEU A 81 21.11 23.29 -5.15
CA LEU A 81 19.86 23.25 -4.40
C LEU A 81 19.82 22.14 -3.34
N PHE A 82 20.89 21.35 -3.21
CA PHE A 82 20.96 20.18 -2.33
C PHE A 82 20.48 20.47 -0.91
N ARG A 83 20.98 21.55 -0.28
CA ARG A 83 20.57 21.93 1.09
C ARG A 83 19.07 22.21 1.20
N ARG A 84 18.49 22.82 0.16
CA ARG A 84 17.05 23.13 0.10
C ARG A 84 16.23 21.87 -0.11
N THR A 85 16.66 20.98 -1.01
CA THR A 85 16.03 19.68 -1.24
C THR A 85 16.03 18.85 0.05
N ILE A 86 17.16 18.80 0.76
CA ILE A 86 17.27 18.10 2.05
C ILE A 86 16.38 18.74 3.11
N ALA A 87 16.33 20.07 3.22
CA ALA A 87 15.46 20.73 4.19
C ALA A 87 13.96 20.39 3.96
N ILE A 88 13.53 20.30 2.70
CA ILE A 88 12.17 19.89 2.33
C ILE A 88 11.94 18.42 2.73
N LEU A 89 12.90 17.54 2.41
CA LEU A 89 12.86 16.11 2.73
C LEU A 89 12.84 15.84 4.24
N VAL A 90 13.56 16.61 5.04
CA VAL A 90 13.53 16.47 6.51
C VAL A 90 12.16 16.89 7.05
N GLY A 91 11.53 17.90 6.44
CA GLY A 91 10.18 18.34 6.82
C GLY A 91 9.07 17.33 6.56
N THR A 92 9.31 16.34 5.69
CA THR A 92 8.37 15.27 5.33
C THR A 92 8.54 14.00 6.16
N LEU A 93 9.62 13.87 6.91
CA LEU A 93 9.78 12.82 7.90
C LEU A 93 9.00 13.16 9.17
N LYS A 94 8.31 12.18 9.75
CA LYS A 94 7.48 12.34 10.95
C LYS A 94 7.67 11.15 11.88
N HIS A 95 7.35 11.34 13.16
CA HIS A 95 7.38 10.29 14.19
C HIS A 95 8.72 9.53 14.20
N ALA A 96 8.69 8.22 14.03
CA ALA A 96 9.86 7.35 14.07
C ALA A 96 10.89 7.68 12.98
N ALA A 97 10.46 8.20 11.83
CA ALA A 97 11.36 8.61 10.76
C ALA A 97 12.06 9.96 11.02
N ALA A 98 11.61 10.74 12.00
CA ALA A 98 12.18 12.06 12.34
C ALA A 98 13.10 12.02 13.57
N GLN A 99 13.28 10.85 14.20
CA GLN A 99 14.09 10.63 15.40
C GLN A 99 15.49 10.13 15.08
#